data_AF-A0A7C4SMC9-F1
#
_entry.id   AF-A0A7C4SMC9-F1
#
_cell.length_a   1.000
_cell.length_b   1.000
_cell.length_c   1.000
_cell.angle_alpha   90.00
_cell.angle_beta   90.00
_cell.angle_gamma   90.00
#
_symmetry.space_group_name_H-M   'P 1'
#
loop_
_entity.id
_entity.type
_entity.pdbx_description
1 polymer ?
#
loop_
_entity_poly.entity_id
_entity_poly.type
_entity_poly.pdbx_seq_one_letter_code
_entity_poly.pdbx_strand_id
1 'polypeptide(L)'
;MEDMEGGCMLNLNWLVFDGDTIRFDIPPTKSITYDQLPLAVEEAYRHYSNSRFDVIKVTGRGPVWLYSAIVHTVAHLAKVVAMYDVVNGKYVIVVSHNPNYKIGQTLNQ
;
A
#
# COMPACT_ATOMS: atom_id res chain seq x y z
N MET A 1 -2.18 -37.27 -6.40
CA MET A 1 -1.17 -36.24 -6.63
C MET A 1 -1.78 -35.00 -6.02
N GLU A 2 -1.40 -34.71 -4.78
CA GLU A 2 -2.08 -33.70 -3.95
C GLU A 2 -1.80 -32.31 -4.52
N ASP A 3 -2.88 -31.57 -4.75
CA ASP A 3 -2.85 -30.16 -5.12
C ASP A 3 -2.22 -29.36 -3.99
N MET A 4 -1.05 -28.76 -4.26
CA MET A 4 -0.39 -27.80 -3.38
C MET A 4 -1.13 -26.46 -3.42
N GLU A 5 -2.35 -26.39 -2.89
CA GLU A 5 -2.94 -25.13 -2.44
C GLU A 5 -2.42 -24.81 -1.04
N GLY A 6 -1.18 -24.31 -1.01
CA GLY A 6 -0.47 -23.97 0.22
C GLY A 6 0.26 -22.63 0.11
N GLY A 7 -0.37 -21.62 -0.52
CA GLY A 7 0.11 -20.25 -0.43
C GLY A 7 0.00 -19.80 1.02
N CYS A 8 1.12 -19.74 1.73
CA CYS A 8 1.19 -19.26 3.11
C CYS A 8 0.52 -17.88 3.18
N MET A 9 -0.71 -17.81 3.72
CA MET A 9 -1.33 -16.55 4.09
C MET A 9 -0.51 -15.99 5.26
N LEU A 10 0.44 -15.13 4.94
CA LEU A 10 1.19 -14.41 5.95
C LEU A 10 0.24 -13.42 6.58
N ASN A 11 -0.34 -13.79 7.73
CA ASN A 11 -1.39 -13.01 8.37
C ASN A 11 -0.82 -11.73 9.03
N LEU A 12 -0.51 -10.73 8.20
CA LEU A 12 -0.18 -9.37 8.62
C LEU A 12 -1.48 -8.65 8.97
N ASN A 13 -2.03 -8.94 10.15
CA ASN A 13 -3.28 -8.35 10.63
C ASN A 13 -3.31 -6.81 10.76
N TRP A 14 -2.17 -6.15 10.53
CA TRP A 14 -1.99 -4.70 10.56
C TRP A 14 -1.87 -4.10 9.15
N LEU A 15 -1.75 -4.90 8.09
CA LEU A 15 -1.72 -4.47 6.70
C LEU A 15 -3.07 -4.84 6.06
N VAL A 16 -3.93 -3.83 5.89
CA VAL A 16 -5.29 -4.03 5.42
C VAL A 16 -5.41 -3.49 4.00
N PHE A 17 -6.06 -4.26 3.14
CA PHE A 17 -6.42 -3.85 1.78
C PHE A 17 -7.93 -3.67 1.69
N ASP A 18 -8.36 -2.47 1.30
CA ASP A 18 -9.76 -2.09 1.13
C ASP A 18 -9.93 -1.45 -0.26
N GLY A 19 -10.19 -2.30 -1.25
CA GLY A 19 -10.22 -1.90 -2.66
C GLY A 19 -8.91 -1.24 -3.11
N ASP A 20 -9.01 0.04 -3.48
CA ASP A 20 -7.87 0.84 -3.94
C ASP A 20 -6.99 1.40 -2.81
N THR A 21 -7.31 1.07 -1.55
CA THR A 21 -6.66 1.66 -0.38
C THR A 21 -5.90 0.62 0.44
N ILE A 22 -4.62 0.91 0.68
CA ILE A 22 -3.77 0.21 1.65
C ILE A 22 -3.83 0.98 2.95
N ARG A 23 -4.16 0.30 4.05
CA ARG A 23 -4.23 0.88 5.39
C ARG A 23 -3.31 0.17 6.36
N PHE A 24 -2.49 0.94 7.06
CA PHE A 24 -1.67 0.48 8.16
C PHE A 24 -2.43 0.62 9.48
N ASP A 25 -3.06 -0.47 9.91
CA ASP A 25 -3.76 -0.62 11.18
C ASP A 25 -2.82 -1.19 12.25
N ILE A 26 -1.68 -0.53 12.46
CA ILE A 26 -0.65 -0.94 13.43
C ILE A 26 -1.12 -0.55 14.85
N PRO A 27 -1.35 -1.52 15.77
CA PRO A 27 -1.71 -1.20 17.15
C PRO A 27 -0.58 -0.44 17.86
N PRO A 28 -0.88 0.48 18.80
CA PRO A 28 0.16 1.21 19.55
C PRO A 28 1.13 0.32 20.31
N THR A 29 0.73 -0.91 20.62
CA THR A 29 1.53 -1.93 21.33
C THR A 29 2.42 -2.74 20.41
N LYS A 30 2.36 -2.53 19.09
CA LYS A 30 3.09 -3.31 18.10
C LYS A 30 4.20 -2.47 17.46
N SER A 31 5.41 -2.99 17.51
CA SER A 31 6.52 -2.49 16.68
C SER A 31 6.63 -3.33 15.42
N ILE A 32 6.60 -2.68 14.25
CA ILE A 32 6.92 -3.35 12.98
C ILE A 32 8.43 -3.38 12.84
N THR A 33 8.97 -4.58 12.66
CA THR A 33 10.40 -4.81 12.43
C THR A 33 10.69 -4.95 10.95
N TYR A 34 11.95 -4.71 10.56
CA TYR A 34 12.36 -4.77 9.15
C TYR A 34 12.18 -6.17 8.55
N ASP A 35 12.25 -7.24 9.34
CA ASP A 35 12.03 -8.63 8.88
C ASP A 35 10.61 -8.86 8.34
N GLN A 36 9.64 -8.01 8.71
CA GLN A 36 8.27 -8.07 8.20
C GLN A 36 8.12 -7.36 6.85
N LEU A 37 9.11 -6.55 6.43
CA LEU A 37 9.03 -5.76 5.20
C LEU A 37 8.88 -6.62 3.94
N PRO A 38 9.67 -7.69 3.72
CA PRO A 38 9.52 -8.52 2.53
C PRO A 38 8.13 -9.13 2.43
N LEU A 39 7.55 -9.53 3.57
CA LEU A 39 6.20 -10.09 3.65
C LEU A 39 5.15 -9.04 3.26
N ALA A 40 5.27 -7.82 3.78
CA ALA A 40 4.34 -6.73 3.47
C ALA A 40 4.38 -6.33 1.99
N VAL A 41 5.59 -6.30 1.41
CA VAL A 41 5.80 -6.04 -0.02
C VAL A 41 5.19 -7.14 -0.88
N GLU A 42 5.42 -8.40 -0.54
CA GLU A 42 4.87 -9.56 -1.26
C GLU A 42 3.33 -9.57 -1.21
N GLU A 43 2.73 -9.33 -0.04
CA GLU A 43 1.27 -9.26 0.09
C GLU A 43 0.67 -8.09 -0.72
N ALA A 44 1.31 -6.91 -0.71
CA ALA A 44 0.87 -5.77 -1.52
C ALA A 44 1.01 -6.06 -3.03
N TYR A 45 2.12 -6.65 -3.46
CA TYR A 45 2.31 -7.05 -4.85
C TYR A 45 1.25 -8.05 -5.28
N ARG A 46 1.04 -9.13 -4.51
CA ARG A 46 0.03 -10.15 -4.79
C ARG A 46 -1.36 -9.54 -4.93
N HIS A 47 -1.74 -8.68 -3.99
CA HIS A 47 -3.06 -8.04 -3.99
C HIS A 47 -3.30 -7.18 -5.24
N TYR A 48 -2.30 -6.39 -5.66
CA TYR A 48 -2.47 -5.42 -6.74
C TYR A 48 -2.00 -5.90 -8.13
N SER A 49 -1.32 -7.05 -8.22
CA SER A 49 -0.75 -7.60 -9.46
C SER A 49 -1.74 -7.73 -10.62
N ASN A 50 -3.01 -8.02 -10.31
CA ASN A 50 -4.09 -8.14 -11.29
C ASN A 50 -5.19 -7.09 -11.10
N SER A 51 -4.92 -6.03 -10.34
CA SER A 51 -5.92 -4.99 -10.06
C SER A 51 -6.16 -4.10 -11.28
N ARG A 52 -7.35 -3.46 -11.32
CA ARG A 52 -7.72 -2.47 -12.35
C ARG A 52 -7.72 -1.05 -11.81
N PHE A 53 -7.14 -0.82 -10.63
CA PHE A 53 -7.14 0.48 -9.99
C PHE A 53 -6.10 1.39 -10.65
N ASP A 54 -6.56 2.51 -11.20
CA ASP A 54 -5.67 3.52 -11.76
C ASP A 54 -4.90 4.27 -10.67
N VAL A 55 -5.51 4.42 -9.50
CA VAL A 55 -4.94 5.10 -8.33
C VAL A 55 -4.93 4.10 -7.17
N ILE A 56 -3.79 3.96 -6.49
CA ILE A 56 -3.71 3.28 -5.20
C ILE A 56 -3.46 4.33 -4.11
N LYS A 57 -4.24 4.26 -3.04
CA LYS A 57 -4.15 5.14 -1.87
C LYS A 57 -3.47 4.41 -0.73
N VAL A 58 -2.67 5.11 0.06
CA VAL A 58 -2.00 4.56 1.23
C VAL A 58 -2.26 5.46 2.44
N THR A 59 -2.67 4.86 3.55
CA THR A 59 -3.03 5.57 4.78
C THR A 59 -2.70 4.75 6.03
N GLY A 60 -2.93 5.32 7.20
CA GLY A 60 -2.57 4.73 8.48
C GLY A 60 -1.17 5.12 8.95
N ARG A 61 -0.84 4.73 10.19
CA ARG A 61 0.44 5.06 10.84
C ARG A 61 1.44 3.95 10.58
N GLY A 62 2.70 4.29 10.34
CA GLY A 62 3.80 3.35 10.13
C GLY A 62 5.15 4.06 10.09
N PRO A 63 6.25 3.31 10.00
CA PRO A 63 7.57 3.90 9.81
C PRO A 63 7.80 4.33 8.36
N VAL A 64 8.60 5.39 8.15
CA VAL A 64 8.89 5.98 6.82
C VAL A 64 9.32 4.92 5.79
N TRP A 65 10.20 4.00 6.19
CA TRP A 65 10.70 2.95 5.30
C TRP A 65 9.61 2.01 4.77
N LEU A 66 8.54 1.77 5.55
CA LEU A 66 7.43 0.92 5.14
C LEU A 66 6.61 1.61 4.05
N TYR A 67 6.32 2.90 4.23
CA TYR A 67 5.66 3.69 3.19
C TYR A 67 6.47 3.69 1.90
N SER A 68 7.77 3.97 1.97
CA SER A 68 8.64 4.02 0.79
C SER A 68 8.63 2.70 0.02
N ALA A 69 8.74 1.57 0.73
CA ALA A 69 8.73 0.25 0.10
C ALA A 69 7.36 -0.09 -0.51
N ILE A 70 6.26 0.11 0.23
CA ILE A 70 4.91 -0.17 -0.26
C ILE A 70 4.59 0.71 -1.48
N VAL A 71 4.87 2.02 -1.41
CA VAL A 71 4.68 2.95 -2.52
C VAL A 71 5.49 2.50 -3.73
N HIS A 72 6.76 2.13 -3.54
CA HIS A 72 7.59 1.66 -4.65
C HIS A 72 7.05 0.39 -5.29
N THR A 73 6.63 -0.60 -4.48
CA THR A 73 6.05 -1.86 -4.98
C THR A 73 4.81 -1.60 -5.84
N VAL A 74 3.87 -0.79 -5.34
CA VAL A 74 2.60 -0.57 -6.05
C VAL A 74 2.70 0.47 -7.16
N ALA A 75 3.73 1.33 -7.16
CA ALA A 75 4.02 2.26 -8.25
C ALA A 75 4.31 1.54 -9.58
N HIS A 76 4.84 0.31 -9.54
CA HIS A 76 5.02 -0.51 -10.75
C HIS A 76 3.73 -1.18 -11.23
N LEU A 77 2.66 -1.14 -10.43
CA LEU A 77 1.40 -1.84 -10.66
C LEU A 77 0.24 -0.88 -10.98
N ALA A 78 0.22 0.30 -10.37
CA ALA A 78 -0.80 1.33 -10.60
C ALA A 78 -0.24 2.52 -11.36
N LYS A 79 -1.13 3.27 -12.02
CA LYS A 79 -0.72 4.48 -12.74
C LYS A 79 -0.39 5.64 -11.80
N VAL A 80 -0.96 5.65 -10.60
CA VAL A 80 -0.85 6.74 -9.62
C VAL A 80 -0.83 6.15 -8.22
N VAL A 81 0.01 6.70 -7.34
CA VAL A 81 -0.01 6.37 -5.90
C VAL A 81 -0.20 7.65 -5.09
N ALA A 82 -1.10 7.63 -4.12
CA ALA A 82 -1.40 8.77 -3.26
C ALA A 82 -1.30 8.41 -1.77
N MET A 83 -0.75 9.33 -0.98
CA MET A 83 -0.52 9.20 0.46
C MET A 83 -1.48 10.07 1.24
N TYR A 84 -2.15 9.54 2.26
CA TYR A 84 -3.03 10.34 3.12
C TYR A 84 -2.21 11.31 3.99
N ASP A 85 -2.56 12.59 3.91
CA ASP A 85 -2.05 13.65 4.76
C ASP A 85 -3.13 14.04 5.77
N VAL A 86 -2.91 13.63 7.03
CA VAL A 86 -3.83 13.91 8.14
C VAL A 86 -3.94 15.39 8.47
N VAL A 87 -2.92 16.20 8.18
CA VAL A 87 -2.92 17.65 8.48
C VAL A 87 -3.93 18.36 7.58
N ASN A 88 -3.99 17.95 6.31
CA ASN A 88 -4.85 18.57 5.30
C ASN A 88 -6.14 17.79 5.02
N GLY A 89 -6.29 16.58 5.58
CA GLY A 89 -7.47 15.73 5.40
C GLY A 89 -7.65 15.26 3.95
N LYS A 90 -6.54 15.06 3.22
CA LYS A 90 -6.55 14.74 1.78
C LYS A 90 -5.49 13.71 1.45
N TYR A 91 -5.65 13.03 0.33
CA TYR A 91 -4.56 12.26 -0.26
C TYR A 91 -3.70 13.16 -1.15
N VAL A 92 -2.38 13.04 -1.05
CA VAL A 92 -1.41 13.74 -1.90
C VAL A 92 -0.79 12.72 -2.86
N ILE A 93 -0.83 13.00 -4.16
CA ILE A 93 -0.20 12.15 -5.17
C ILE A 93 1.31 12.21 -5.02
N VAL A 94 1.95 11.06 -4.79
CA VAL A 94 3.39 10.92 -4.58
C VAL A 94 4.10 10.25 -5.76
N VAL A 95 3.38 9.48 -6.58
CA VAL A 95 3.87 8.88 -7.82
C VAL A 95 2.79 9.02 -8.89
N SER A 96 3.19 9.34 -10.12
CA SER A 96 2.29 9.33 -11.27
C SER A 96 3.02 8.96 -12.56
N HIS A 97 2.44 8.01 -13.29
CA HIS A 97 2.71 7.68 -14.69
C HIS A 97 1.56 8.10 -15.60
N ASN A 98 0.54 8.80 -15.07
CA ASN A 98 -0.63 9.24 -15.80
C ASN A 98 -0.58 10.76 -16.03
N PRO A 99 -0.64 11.24 -17.28
CA PRO A 99 -0.55 12.68 -17.58
C PRO A 99 -1.69 13.52 -16.98
N ASN A 100 -2.81 12.89 -16.62
CA ASN A 100 -3.96 13.56 -15.99
C ASN A 100 -3.77 13.81 -14.49
N TYR A 101 -2.75 13.21 -13.87
CA TYR A 101 -2.49 13.30 -12.44
C TYR A 101 -1.06 13.80 -12.19
N LYS A 102 -0.93 14.90 -11.44
CA LYS A 102 0.38 15.50 -11.13
C LYS A 102 0.85 15.12 -9.74
N ILE A 103 2.15 14.88 -9.57
CA ILE A 103 2.75 14.74 -8.24
C ILE A 103 2.50 16.04 -7.44
N GLY A 104 2.09 15.91 -6.18
CA GLY A 104 1.69 17.01 -5.31
C GLY A 104 0.23 17.45 -5.46
N GLN A 105 -0.50 16.96 -6.46
CA GLN A 105 -1.96 17.15 -6.55
C GLN A 105 -2.64 16.47 -5.37
N THR A 106 -3.74 17.06 -4.89
CA THR A 106 -4.57 16.47 -3.83
C THR A 106 -5.80 15.78 -4.39
N LEU A 107 -6.21 14.70 -3.74
CA LEU A 107 -7.47 13.98 -3.95
C LEU A 107 -8.29 14.06 -2.66
N ASN A 108 -9.62 14.09 -2.80
CA ASN A 108 -10.52 13.97 -1.66
C ASN A 108 -10.43 12.56 -1.04
N GLN A 109 -10.86 12.46 0.22
CA GLN A 109 -10.88 11.20 0.96
C GLN A 109 -11.80 10.16 0.32
#